data_AF-A0A836RVU8-F1
#
_entry.id   AF-A0A836RVU8-F1
#
_cell.length_a   1.000
_cell.length_b   1.000
_cell.length_c   1.000
_cell.angle_alpha   90.00
_cell.angle_beta   90.00
_cell.angle_gamma   90.00
#
_symmetry.space_group_name_H-M   'P 1'
#
loop_
_entity.id
_entity.type
_entity.pdbx_description
1 polymer ?
#
loop_
_entity_poly.entity_id
_entity_poly.type
_entity_poly.pdbx_seq_one_letter_code
_entity_poly.pdbx_strand_id
1 'polypeptide(L)'
;RKRIRYTLQSKPEWYERFHWTYTTTGFLVIAGRDASQNISLLKRYAEPSDIVMHADIQGASTVIIKTGGREVDEETLREAAVLAACYSKAWKAGYGAIDVFWVKREQVSFSAPSGEYLPKGSFMVYGKKNYIRGVRLELAIGVEKYGDRYRVIVGPETTVARKALAYMVLIPGDIDPSSIAKSFIEKLRESGLREVAELIDVNEVSVRIPGRSKIVKYLAKEGLAGKEDANG
;
A
#
# COMPACT_ATOMS: atom_id res chain seq x y z
N ARG A 1 35.50 10.83 -9.46
CA ARG A 1 34.27 10.01 -9.30
C ARG A 1 33.07 10.95 -9.34
N LYS A 2 32.15 10.81 -10.30
CA LYS A 2 30.95 11.67 -10.39
C LYS A 2 30.03 11.30 -9.21
N ARG A 3 29.88 12.21 -8.24
CA ARG A 3 28.84 12.12 -7.20
C ARG A 3 27.50 12.13 -7.93
N ILE A 4 26.86 10.98 -8.09
CA ILE A 4 25.49 10.92 -8.60
C ILE A 4 24.64 11.64 -7.55
N ARG A 5 24.17 12.86 -7.89
CA ARG A 5 23.12 13.51 -7.11
C ARG A 5 21.84 12.75 -7.41
N TYR A 6 21.36 11.94 -6.47
CA TYR A 6 19.99 11.44 -6.51
C TYR A 6 19.06 12.66 -6.60
N THR A 7 18.34 12.79 -7.70
CA THR A 7 17.41 13.89 -7.94
C THR A 7 16.00 13.45 -7.55
N LEU A 8 15.27 14.33 -6.87
CA LEU A 8 13.83 14.17 -6.52
C LEU A 8 12.90 14.06 -7.75
N GLN A 9 13.41 14.01 -8.97
CA GLN A 9 12.66 14.19 -10.21
C GLN A 9 12.87 13.04 -11.20
N SER A 10 12.35 11.86 -10.87
CA SER A 10 11.72 11.05 -11.93
C SER A 10 10.26 11.51 -12.03
N LYS A 11 9.67 11.52 -13.23
CA LYS A 11 8.22 11.72 -13.34
C LYS A 11 7.54 10.66 -12.47
N PRO A 12 6.63 11.04 -11.54
CA PRO A 12 5.95 10.06 -10.72
C PRO A 12 5.16 9.12 -11.63
N GLU A 13 5.19 7.84 -11.29
CA GLU A 13 4.40 6.86 -12.02
C GLU A 13 2.91 7.19 -11.87
N TRP A 14 2.12 6.87 -12.89
CA TRP A 14 0.70 7.25 -12.93
C TRP A 14 -0.08 6.74 -11.71
N TYR A 15 0.35 5.61 -11.14
CA TYR A 15 -0.27 4.94 -10.00
C TYR A 15 0.10 5.56 -8.64
N GLU A 16 1.15 6.38 -8.56
CA GLU A 16 1.64 6.94 -7.27
C GLU A 16 0.63 7.89 -6.59
N ARG A 17 -0.38 8.35 -7.34
CA ARG A 17 -1.52 9.10 -6.81
C ARG A 17 -2.47 8.28 -5.92
N PHE A 18 -2.43 6.95 -6.04
CA PHE A 18 -3.25 6.01 -5.27
C PHE A 18 -2.48 5.51 -4.05
N HIS A 19 -3.10 4.70 -3.19
CA HIS A 19 -2.32 3.74 -2.40
C HIS A 19 -1.81 2.67 -3.36
N TRP A 20 -0.56 2.25 -3.24
CA TRP A 20 0.00 1.29 -4.16
C TRP A 20 1.07 0.44 -3.50
N THR A 21 1.27 -0.76 -4.04
CA THR A 21 2.40 -1.61 -3.75
C THR A 21 2.70 -2.53 -4.93
N TYR A 22 3.85 -3.18 -4.90
CA TYR A 22 4.15 -4.31 -5.78
C TYR A 22 4.24 -5.56 -4.93
N THR A 23 3.54 -6.61 -5.34
CA THR A 23 3.65 -7.93 -4.72
C THR A 23 5.06 -8.49 -4.88
N THR A 24 5.36 -9.55 -4.12
CA THR A 24 6.62 -10.31 -4.24
C THR A 24 6.78 -10.95 -5.61
N THR A 25 5.66 -11.28 -6.25
CA THR A 25 5.54 -11.86 -7.60
C THR A 25 5.45 -10.80 -8.71
N GLY A 26 5.56 -9.51 -8.38
CA GLY A 26 5.66 -8.43 -9.36
C GLY A 26 4.34 -7.98 -9.98
N PHE A 27 3.21 -8.14 -9.29
CA PHE A 27 1.94 -7.51 -9.65
C PHE A 27 1.85 -6.12 -9.04
N LEU A 28 1.40 -5.14 -9.84
CA LEU A 28 1.04 -3.83 -9.33
C LEU A 28 -0.33 -3.92 -8.66
N VAL A 29 -0.39 -3.49 -7.40
CA VAL A 29 -1.63 -3.40 -6.62
C VAL A 29 -1.88 -1.93 -6.33
N ILE A 30 -3.09 -1.45 -6.63
CA ILE A 30 -3.50 -0.06 -6.41
C ILE A 30 -4.80 0.00 -5.61
N ALA A 31 -4.95 0.98 -4.73
CA ALA A 31 -6.16 1.17 -3.93
C ALA A 31 -6.56 2.65 -3.87
N GLY A 32 -7.85 2.92 -3.94
CA GLY A 32 -8.37 4.29 -3.91
C GLY A 32 -8.17 4.92 -2.54
N ARG A 33 -7.76 6.19 -2.49
CA ARG A 33 -7.59 6.93 -1.22
C ARG A 33 -8.91 7.44 -0.64
N ASP A 34 -9.94 7.52 -1.47
CA ASP A 34 -11.27 8.00 -1.13
C ASP A 34 -12.34 7.36 -2.05
N ALA A 35 -13.62 7.63 -1.77
CA ALA A 35 -14.74 7.07 -2.52
C ALA A 35 -14.75 7.50 -4.00
N SER A 36 -14.26 8.70 -4.32
CA SER A 36 -14.18 9.18 -5.71
C SER A 36 -13.10 8.42 -6.47
N GLN A 37 -11.92 8.23 -5.85
CA GLN A 37 -10.85 7.41 -6.40
C GLN A 37 -11.23 5.94 -6.54
N ASN A 38 -11.98 5.36 -5.59
CA ASN A 38 -12.49 3.98 -5.69
C ASN A 38 -13.29 3.77 -6.99
N ILE A 39 -14.23 4.67 -7.29
CA ILE A 39 -15.01 4.60 -8.53
C ILE A 39 -14.15 4.89 -9.76
N SER A 40 -13.26 5.88 -9.68
CA SER A 40 -12.35 6.21 -10.78
C SER A 40 -11.46 5.03 -11.16
N LEU A 41 -10.90 4.32 -10.17
CA LEU A 41 -10.12 3.10 -10.34
C LEU A 41 -10.90 2.04 -11.12
N LEU A 42 -12.11 1.70 -10.66
CA LEU A 42 -12.93 0.69 -11.31
C LEU A 42 -13.38 1.06 -12.72
N LYS A 43 -13.65 2.34 -12.99
CA LYS A 43 -14.17 2.80 -14.29
C LYS A 43 -13.08 3.06 -15.32
N ARG A 44 -11.92 3.58 -14.90
CA ARG A 44 -10.89 4.13 -15.80
C ARG A 44 -9.61 3.30 -15.85
N TYR A 45 -9.31 2.54 -14.79
CA TYR A 45 -8.02 1.86 -14.64
C TYR A 45 -8.14 0.34 -14.55
N ALA A 46 -9.32 -0.20 -14.22
CA ALA A 46 -9.55 -1.64 -14.18
C ALA A 46 -9.79 -2.21 -15.58
N GLU A 47 -9.08 -3.27 -15.91
CA GLU A 47 -9.28 -4.08 -17.12
C GLU A 47 -10.13 -5.32 -16.81
N PRO A 48 -10.76 -5.97 -17.81
CA PRO A 48 -11.66 -7.10 -17.57
C PRO A 48 -11.03 -8.27 -16.79
N SER A 49 -9.74 -8.55 -17.02
CA SER A 49 -8.99 -9.61 -16.34
C SER A 49 -8.48 -9.21 -14.95
N ASP A 50 -8.58 -7.94 -14.57
CA ASP A 50 -8.10 -7.48 -13.27
C ASP A 50 -8.96 -8.03 -12.12
N ILE A 51 -8.30 -8.23 -10.98
CA ILE A 51 -8.95 -8.65 -9.74
C ILE A 51 -9.28 -7.40 -8.92
N VAL A 52 -10.53 -7.32 -8.48
CA VAL A 52 -11.04 -6.28 -7.59
C VAL A 52 -11.20 -6.88 -6.20
N MET A 53 -10.65 -6.21 -5.18
CA MET A 53 -10.80 -6.60 -3.78
C MET A 53 -11.38 -5.47 -2.94
N HIS A 54 -12.09 -5.85 -1.87
CA HIS A 54 -12.66 -4.91 -0.92
C HIS A 54 -12.84 -5.61 0.44
N ALA A 55 -12.53 -4.93 1.53
CA ALA A 55 -12.79 -5.46 2.88
C ALA A 55 -14.30 -5.51 3.13
N ASP A 56 -14.77 -6.48 3.93
CA ASP A 56 -16.21 -6.64 4.20
C ASP A 56 -16.71 -5.63 5.26
N ILE A 57 -16.50 -4.34 4.97
CA ILE A 57 -16.90 -3.20 5.79
C ILE A 57 -17.11 -1.96 4.91
N GLN A 58 -18.05 -1.11 5.30
CA GLN A 58 -18.25 0.17 4.62
C GLN A 58 -17.03 1.09 4.75
N GLY A 59 -16.72 1.82 3.67
CA GLY A 59 -15.61 2.77 3.66
C GLY A 59 -14.23 2.11 3.57
N ALA A 60 -14.14 0.89 3.05
CA ALA A 60 -12.87 0.32 2.62
C ALA A 60 -12.44 0.92 1.26
N SER A 61 -11.13 0.96 1.03
CA SER A 61 -10.57 1.21 -0.28
C SER A 61 -10.94 0.06 -1.24
N THR A 62 -11.28 0.42 -2.47
CA THR A 62 -11.32 -0.56 -3.56
C THR A 62 -9.89 -0.80 -4.02
N VAL A 63 -9.46 -2.06 -3.93
CA VAL A 63 -8.14 -2.51 -4.38
C VAL A 63 -8.26 -3.19 -5.74
N ILE A 64 -7.31 -2.93 -6.63
CA ILE A 64 -7.18 -3.59 -7.94
C ILE A 64 -5.80 -4.21 -8.03
N ILE A 65 -5.74 -5.50 -8.38
CA ILE A 65 -4.51 -6.16 -8.83
C ILE A 65 -4.48 -6.05 -10.35
N LYS A 66 -3.46 -5.37 -10.89
CA LYS A 66 -3.24 -5.24 -12.33
C LYS A 66 -2.63 -6.55 -12.84
N THR A 67 -3.44 -7.40 -13.45
CA THR A 67 -3.05 -8.77 -13.81
C THR A 67 -2.27 -8.82 -15.11
N GLY A 68 -2.63 -7.97 -16.07
CA GLY A 68 -2.15 -8.07 -17.45
C GLY A 68 -2.49 -9.42 -18.09
N GLY A 69 -3.56 -10.09 -17.62
CA GLY A 69 -3.96 -11.42 -18.08
C GLY A 69 -3.16 -12.58 -17.49
N ARG A 70 -2.17 -12.32 -16.62
CA ARG A 70 -1.43 -13.37 -15.91
C ARG A 70 -2.29 -13.96 -14.79
N GLU A 71 -2.10 -15.26 -14.53
CA GLU A 71 -2.70 -15.90 -13.37
C GLU A 71 -2.16 -15.32 -12.06
N VAL A 72 -3.05 -15.13 -11.09
CA VAL A 72 -2.73 -14.56 -9.78
C VAL A 72 -2.76 -15.68 -8.75
N ASP A 73 -1.61 -15.95 -8.12
CA ASP A 73 -1.50 -16.94 -7.07
C ASP A 73 -2.10 -16.48 -5.73
N GLU A 74 -2.24 -17.41 -4.78
CA GLU A 74 -2.81 -17.10 -3.48
C GLU A 74 -1.95 -16.15 -2.64
N GLU A 75 -0.62 -16.16 -2.81
CA GLU A 75 0.27 -15.25 -2.09
C GLU A 75 0.01 -13.81 -2.53
N THR A 76 -0.04 -13.56 -3.84
CA THR A 76 -0.37 -12.27 -4.44
C THR A 76 -1.74 -11.76 -3.97
N LEU A 77 -2.73 -12.66 -3.92
CA LEU A 77 -4.07 -12.34 -3.39
C LEU A 77 -4.00 -11.93 -1.92
N ARG A 78 -3.28 -12.67 -1.07
CA ARG A 78 -3.10 -12.35 0.37
C ARG A 78 -2.36 -11.03 0.56
N GLU A 79 -1.32 -10.77 -0.22
CA GLU A 79 -0.55 -9.53 -0.14
C GLU A 79 -1.41 -8.31 -0.50
N ALA A 80 -2.20 -8.40 -1.57
CA ALA A 80 -3.13 -7.35 -1.96
C ALA A 80 -4.27 -7.15 -0.95
N ALA A 81 -4.71 -8.22 -0.29
CA ALA A 81 -5.76 -8.16 0.72
C ALA A 81 -5.38 -7.25 1.91
N VAL A 82 -4.10 -7.19 2.26
CA VAL A 82 -3.60 -6.33 3.34
C VAL A 82 -3.93 -4.86 3.07
N LEU A 83 -3.82 -4.40 1.82
CA LEU A 83 -4.22 -3.03 1.47
C LEU A 83 -5.72 -2.81 1.67
N ALA A 84 -6.56 -3.77 1.25
CA ALA A 84 -8.01 -3.65 1.40
C ALA A 84 -8.42 -3.62 2.88
N ALA A 85 -7.80 -4.47 3.70
CA ALA A 85 -8.04 -4.55 5.14
C ALA A 85 -7.56 -3.29 5.86
N CYS A 86 -6.30 -2.87 5.64
CA CYS A 86 -5.67 -1.78 6.36
C CYS A 86 -6.23 -0.41 5.96
N TYR A 87 -6.45 -0.16 4.66
CA TYR A 87 -7.10 1.06 4.18
C TYR A 87 -8.62 0.93 4.23
N SER A 88 -9.14 0.68 5.43
CA SER A 88 -10.58 0.61 5.68
C SER A 88 -10.96 1.25 7.01
N LYS A 89 -12.27 1.39 7.24
CA LYS A 89 -12.78 1.82 8.55
C LYS A 89 -12.42 0.86 9.68
N ALA A 90 -12.07 -0.40 9.39
CA ALA A 90 -11.67 -1.37 10.41
C ALA A 90 -10.40 -0.91 11.15
N TRP A 91 -9.49 -0.19 10.48
CA TRP A 91 -8.30 0.38 11.13
C TRP A 91 -8.68 1.42 12.17
N LYS A 92 -9.53 2.37 11.80
CA LYS A 92 -10.01 3.42 12.71
C LYS A 92 -10.89 2.86 13.83
N ALA A 93 -11.56 1.73 13.59
CA ALA A 93 -12.35 1.02 14.60
C ALA A 93 -11.50 0.12 15.52
N GLY A 94 -10.18 0.01 15.30
CA GLY A 94 -9.29 -0.76 16.15
C GLY A 94 -9.39 -2.29 15.98
N TYR A 95 -9.86 -2.77 14.82
CA TYR A 95 -10.02 -4.21 14.59
C TYR A 95 -8.63 -4.87 14.43
N GLY A 96 -8.48 -6.10 14.94
CA GLY A 96 -7.24 -6.87 14.75
C GLY A 96 -7.15 -7.56 13.39
N ALA A 97 -8.28 -7.99 12.83
CA ALA A 97 -8.38 -8.63 11.53
C ALA A 97 -9.74 -8.37 10.89
N ILE A 98 -9.83 -8.53 9.56
CA ILE A 98 -11.09 -8.48 8.81
C ILE A 98 -11.05 -9.40 7.59
N ASP A 99 -12.21 -9.86 7.15
CA ASP A 99 -12.33 -10.59 5.89
C ASP A 99 -12.28 -9.65 4.69
N VAL A 100 -11.63 -10.11 3.63
CA VAL A 100 -11.54 -9.41 2.35
C VAL A 100 -12.11 -10.31 1.28
N PHE A 101 -13.04 -9.79 0.48
CA PHE A 101 -13.52 -10.51 -0.69
C PHE A 101 -12.82 -10.02 -1.96
N TRP A 102 -12.73 -10.90 -2.95
CA TRP A 102 -12.27 -10.57 -4.28
C TRP A 102 -13.17 -11.16 -5.36
N VAL A 103 -13.22 -10.45 -6.49
CA VAL A 103 -13.96 -10.81 -7.71
C VAL A 103 -13.18 -10.34 -8.93
N LYS A 104 -13.50 -10.89 -10.11
CA LYS A 104 -13.02 -10.31 -11.37
C LYS A 104 -13.73 -8.99 -11.65
N ARG A 105 -13.07 -8.10 -12.39
CA ARG A 105 -13.65 -6.79 -12.76
C ARG A 105 -14.98 -6.93 -13.51
N GLU A 106 -15.15 -7.97 -14.33
CA GLU A 106 -16.40 -8.25 -15.06
C GLU A 106 -17.62 -8.47 -14.15
N GLN A 107 -17.40 -8.88 -12.89
CA GLN A 107 -18.45 -9.06 -11.89
C GLN A 107 -18.91 -7.74 -11.25
N VAL A 108 -18.21 -6.63 -11.53
CA VAL A 108 -18.49 -5.32 -10.94
C VAL A 108 -19.36 -4.49 -11.88
N SER A 109 -20.49 -4.02 -11.35
CA SER A 109 -21.45 -3.17 -12.06
C SER A 109 -21.69 -1.85 -11.32
N PHE A 110 -22.00 -0.81 -12.07
CA PHE A 110 -22.40 0.51 -11.52
C PHE A 110 -23.89 0.79 -11.68
N SER A 111 -24.65 -0.22 -12.10
CA SER A 111 -26.10 -0.16 -12.18
C SER A 111 -26.70 -0.81 -10.95
N ALA A 112 -27.69 -0.14 -10.36
CA ALA A 112 -28.51 -0.74 -9.33
C ALA A 112 -29.30 -1.93 -9.89
N PRO A 113 -29.69 -2.91 -9.05
CA PRO A 113 -30.77 -3.83 -9.39
C PRO A 113 -32.04 -3.04 -9.75
N SER A 114 -32.89 -3.61 -10.60
CA SER A 114 -34.14 -2.99 -11.04
C SER A 114 -34.98 -2.54 -9.84
N GLY A 115 -35.31 -1.25 -9.77
CA GLY A 115 -36.14 -0.68 -8.71
C GLY A 115 -35.39 -0.14 -7.49
N GLU A 116 -34.06 -0.28 -7.42
CA GLU A 116 -33.25 0.24 -6.31
C GLU A 116 -32.40 1.45 -6.72
N TYR A 117 -31.99 2.26 -5.72
CA TYR A 117 -31.04 3.35 -5.92
C TYR A 117 -29.64 2.92 -5.48
N LEU A 118 -28.66 3.06 -6.37
CA LEU A 118 -27.25 2.86 -6.03
C LEU A 118 -26.62 4.21 -5.64
N PRO A 119 -26.16 4.38 -4.39
CA PRO A 119 -25.53 5.63 -3.96
C PRO A 119 -24.32 5.98 -4.82
N LYS A 120 -24.14 7.28 -5.12
CA LYS A 120 -22.91 7.78 -5.74
C LYS A 120 -21.70 7.33 -4.92
N GLY A 121 -20.72 6.72 -5.58
CA GLY A 121 -19.56 6.14 -4.89
C GLY A 121 -19.66 4.62 -4.63
N SER A 122 -20.77 3.98 -5.00
CA SER A 122 -21.00 2.55 -4.80
C SER A 122 -20.96 1.76 -6.12
N PHE A 123 -20.77 0.44 -5.99
CA PHE A 123 -20.82 -0.52 -7.08
C PHE A 123 -21.46 -1.82 -6.57
N MET A 124 -22.09 -2.55 -7.47
CA MET A 124 -22.66 -3.88 -7.22
C MET A 124 -21.67 -4.95 -7.64
N VAL A 125 -21.66 -6.06 -6.92
CA VAL A 125 -20.89 -7.27 -7.25
C VAL A 125 -21.86 -8.40 -7.50
N TYR A 126 -21.79 -9.00 -8.70
CA TYR A 126 -22.63 -10.10 -9.11
C TYR A 126 -21.88 -11.43 -9.15
N GLY A 127 -22.60 -12.53 -8.92
CA GLY A 127 -22.03 -13.88 -8.88
C GLY A 127 -21.27 -14.18 -7.58
N LYS A 128 -20.44 -15.22 -7.62
CA LYS A 128 -19.72 -15.73 -6.45
C LYS A 128 -18.57 -14.78 -6.06
N LYS A 129 -18.52 -14.42 -4.78
CA LYS A 129 -17.37 -13.79 -4.13
C LYS A 129 -16.41 -14.86 -3.62
N ASN A 130 -15.12 -14.61 -3.77
CA ASN A 130 -14.07 -15.38 -3.10
C ASN A 130 -13.59 -14.61 -1.88
N TYR A 131 -13.19 -15.31 -0.82
CA TYR A 131 -12.84 -14.67 0.46
C TYR A 131 -11.46 -15.07 0.92
N ILE A 132 -10.72 -14.09 1.43
CA ILE A 132 -9.52 -14.26 2.24
C ILE A 132 -9.92 -13.89 3.65
N ARG A 133 -9.95 -14.91 4.52
CA ARG A 133 -10.46 -14.77 5.88
C ARG A 133 -9.37 -14.28 6.84
N GLY A 134 -9.75 -13.47 7.82
CA GLY A 134 -8.87 -13.07 8.92
C GLY A 134 -7.61 -12.32 8.48
N VAL A 135 -7.73 -11.41 7.51
CA VAL A 135 -6.60 -10.56 7.10
C VAL A 135 -6.26 -9.61 8.24
N ARG A 136 -5.08 -9.77 8.82
CA ARG A 136 -4.61 -8.95 9.94
C ARG A 136 -4.46 -7.49 9.52
N LEU A 137 -4.85 -6.57 10.39
CA LEU A 137 -4.61 -5.15 10.22
C LEU A 137 -3.20 -4.80 10.67
N GLU A 138 -2.24 -5.19 9.83
CA GLU A 138 -0.81 -5.00 10.03
C GLU A 138 -0.22 -4.47 8.72
N LEU A 139 0.33 -3.25 8.75
CA LEU A 139 0.87 -2.58 7.56
C LEU A 139 2.33 -2.21 7.81
N ALA A 140 3.21 -2.68 6.94
CA ALA A 140 4.58 -2.18 6.90
C ALA A 140 4.66 -0.91 6.04
N ILE A 141 5.43 0.06 6.50
CA ILE A 141 5.86 1.23 5.74
C ILE A 141 7.38 1.28 5.74
N GLY A 142 7.97 1.44 4.57
CA GLY A 142 9.41 1.41 4.39
C GLY A 142 9.90 2.36 3.32
N VAL A 143 11.21 2.50 3.23
CA VAL A 143 11.87 3.20 2.12
C VAL A 143 12.68 2.20 1.32
N GLU A 144 12.55 2.24 -0.01
CA GLU A 144 13.44 1.52 -0.92
C GLU A 144 14.18 2.49 -1.84
N LYS A 145 15.30 2.01 -2.39
CA LYS A 145 15.99 2.65 -3.52
C LYS A 145 15.37 2.13 -4.81
N TYR A 146 14.94 3.02 -5.69
CA TYR A 146 14.36 2.69 -6.98
C TYR A 146 14.95 3.58 -8.08
N GLY A 147 15.81 3.00 -8.92
CA GLY A 147 16.63 3.77 -9.86
C GLY A 147 17.49 4.80 -9.11
N ASP A 148 17.32 6.06 -9.52
CA ASP A 148 18.05 7.22 -8.97
C ASP A 148 17.25 8.00 -7.91
N ARG A 149 16.24 7.38 -7.28
CA ARG A 149 15.50 7.99 -6.17
C ARG A 149 15.22 7.02 -5.02
N TYR A 150 14.89 7.58 -3.87
CA TYR A 150 14.25 6.86 -2.77
C TYR A 150 12.72 7.02 -2.88
N ARG A 151 11.97 5.98 -2.54
CA ARG A 151 10.49 6.06 -2.49
C ARG A 151 9.92 5.36 -1.27
N VAL A 152 8.84 5.92 -0.73
CA VAL A 152 8.11 5.33 0.38
C VAL A 152 7.16 4.26 -0.15
N ILE A 153 7.33 3.03 0.35
CA ILE A 153 6.53 1.86 0.02
C ILE A 153 5.71 1.38 1.21
N VAL A 154 4.59 0.73 0.92
CA VAL A 154 3.71 0.10 1.90
C VAL A 154 3.31 -1.30 1.48
N GLY A 155 2.85 -2.11 2.42
CA GLY A 155 2.27 -3.42 2.14
C GLY A 155 2.42 -4.38 3.31
N PRO A 156 2.25 -5.69 3.07
CA PRO A 156 2.61 -6.72 4.03
C PRO A 156 4.08 -6.60 4.43
N GLU A 157 4.40 -6.95 5.67
CA GLU A 157 5.79 -6.94 6.15
C GLU A 157 6.71 -7.78 5.26
N THR A 158 6.27 -8.97 4.86
CA THR A 158 7.03 -9.89 4.00
C THR A 158 7.43 -9.24 2.66
N THR A 159 6.55 -8.44 2.08
CA THR A 159 6.79 -7.72 0.82
C THR A 159 7.73 -6.53 1.02
N VAL A 160 7.46 -5.70 2.04
CA VAL A 160 8.25 -4.49 2.33
C VAL A 160 9.66 -4.86 2.78
N ALA A 161 9.82 -5.86 3.64
CA ALA A 161 11.11 -6.29 4.18
C ALA A 161 12.09 -6.75 3.08
N ARG A 162 11.60 -7.34 1.98
CA ARG A 162 12.46 -7.75 0.85
C ARG A 162 13.08 -6.56 0.13
N LYS A 163 12.35 -5.45 0.03
CA LYS A 163 12.69 -4.31 -0.83
C LYS A 163 13.29 -3.13 -0.06
N ALA A 164 12.81 -2.90 1.17
CA ALA A 164 13.17 -1.72 1.94
C ALA A 164 14.60 -1.76 2.48
N LEU A 165 15.22 -0.57 2.57
CA LEU A 165 16.44 -0.27 3.32
C LEU A 165 16.16 -0.28 4.82
N ALA A 166 15.03 0.30 5.20
CA ALA A 166 14.47 0.28 6.54
C ALA A 166 12.96 0.39 6.47
N TYR A 167 12.28 -0.20 7.45
CA TYR A 167 10.83 -0.20 7.55
C TYR A 167 10.37 -0.26 9.00
N MET A 168 9.12 0.13 9.23
CA MET A 168 8.39 -0.12 10.46
C MET A 168 7.10 -0.87 10.18
N VAL A 169 6.64 -1.63 11.15
CA VAL A 169 5.34 -2.30 11.11
C VAL A 169 4.39 -1.58 12.04
N LEU A 170 3.22 -1.27 11.50
CA LEU A 170 2.14 -0.54 12.15
C LEU A 170 0.94 -1.46 12.35
N ILE A 171 0.24 -1.25 13.45
CA ILE A 171 -1.10 -1.77 13.72
C ILE A 171 -2.02 -0.61 14.17
N PRO A 172 -3.34 -0.78 14.21
CA PRO A 172 -4.23 0.21 14.82
C PRO A 172 -3.79 0.60 16.23
N GLY A 173 -3.85 1.90 16.54
CA GLY A 173 -3.39 2.45 17.81
C GLY A 173 -3.83 3.90 18.01
N ASP A 174 -3.05 4.66 18.75
CA ASP A 174 -3.40 5.98 19.30
C ASP A 174 -2.52 7.13 18.79
N ILE A 175 -1.32 6.84 18.27
CA ILE A 175 -0.39 7.84 17.75
C ILE A 175 -0.83 8.31 16.36
N ASP A 176 -0.89 9.62 16.13
CA ASP A 176 -1.32 10.18 14.84
C ASP A 176 -0.29 9.94 13.71
N PRO A 177 -0.74 9.90 12.44
CA PRO A 177 0.14 9.69 11.27
C PRO A 177 1.35 10.63 11.18
N SER A 178 1.21 11.91 11.56
CA SER A 178 2.31 12.87 11.46
C SER A 178 3.41 12.55 12.48
N SER A 179 3.03 12.19 13.71
CA SER A 179 3.97 11.76 14.75
C SER A 179 4.68 10.45 14.39
N ILE A 180 3.95 9.46 13.83
CA ILE A 180 4.56 8.23 13.32
C ILE A 180 5.54 8.53 12.19
N ALA A 181 5.18 9.40 11.24
CA ALA A 181 6.04 9.77 10.12
C ALA A 181 7.34 10.45 10.57
N LYS A 182 7.25 11.37 11.54
CA LYS A 182 8.44 12.00 12.16
C LYS A 182 9.32 10.97 12.85
N SER A 183 8.72 10.07 13.63
CA SER A 183 9.45 8.98 14.29
C SER A 183 10.14 8.05 13.29
N PHE A 184 9.51 7.75 12.15
CA PHE A 184 10.14 6.96 11.10
C PHE A 184 11.41 7.64 10.56
N ILE A 185 11.32 8.94 10.23
CA ILE A 185 12.44 9.72 9.70
C ILE A 185 13.57 9.85 10.75
N GLU A 186 13.24 10.02 12.03
CA GLU A 186 14.22 10.01 13.11
C GLU A 186 14.95 8.67 13.19
N LYS A 187 14.21 7.56 13.18
CA LYS A 187 14.81 6.21 13.18
C LYS A 187 15.70 5.94 11.99
N LEU A 188 15.37 6.47 10.81
CA LEU A 188 16.27 6.42 9.64
C LEU A 188 17.61 7.11 9.95
N ARG A 189 17.60 8.29 10.58
CA ARG A 189 18.83 9.00 10.98
C ARG A 189 19.65 8.21 12.00
N GLU A 190 18.99 7.66 13.00
CA GLU A 190 19.63 6.83 14.05
C GLU A 190 20.26 5.57 13.48
N SER A 191 19.67 5.02 12.42
CA SER A 191 20.14 3.79 11.74
C SER A 191 21.23 4.06 10.69
N GLY A 192 21.81 5.26 10.64
CA GLY A 192 22.86 5.62 9.69
C GLY A 192 22.36 5.98 8.28
N LEU A 193 21.04 6.04 8.04
CA LEU A 193 20.43 6.39 6.76
C LEU A 193 20.15 7.92 6.67
N ARG A 194 21.13 8.75 7.06
CA ARG A 194 20.96 10.21 7.14
C ARG A 194 20.58 10.85 5.80
N GLU A 195 21.26 10.47 4.72
CA GLU A 195 20.95 10.96 3.37
C GLU A 195 19.49 10.66 2.98
N VAL A 196 19.03 9.44 3.28
CA VAL A 196 17.65 9.03 3.01
C VAL A 196 16.65 9.87 3.83
N ALA A 197 16.95 10.08 5.11
CA ALA A 197 16.11 10.85 6.02
C ALA A 197 16.01 12.35 5.68
N GLU A 198 16.99 12.88 4.95
CA GLU A 198 16.99 14.27 4.44
C GLU A 198 16.17 14.42 3.14
N LEU A 199 16.04 13.33 2.37
CA LEU A 199 15.35 13.34 1.07
C LEU A 199 13.86 12.98 1.15
N ILE A 200 13.44 12.25 2.18
CA ILE A 200 12.03 11.86 2.35
C ILE A 200 11.24 12.96 3.06
N ASP A 201 10.12 13.35 2.45
CA ASP A 201 9.15 14.27 3.04
C ASP A 201 8.28 13.56 4.09
N VAL A 202 8.12 14.17 5.28
CA VAL A 202 7.26 13.69 6.37
C VAL A 202 5.82 13.47 5.90
N ASN A 203 5.30 14.38 5.07
CA ASN A 203 3.97 14.28 4.50
C ASN A 203 3.84 13.09 3.56
N GLU A 204 4.89 12.76 2.78
CA GLU A 204 4.90 11.59 1.91
C GLU A 204 4.69 10.29 2.71
N VAL A 205 5.32 10.19 3.88
CA VAL A 205 5.15 9.07 4.82
C VAL A 205 3.76 9.12 5.47
N SER A 206 3.36 10.28 6.00
CA SER A 206 2.11 10.46 6.75
C SER A 206 0.87 10.07 5.95
N VAL A 207 0.76 10.50 4.68
CA VAL A 207 -0.42 10.20 3.83
C VAL A 207 -0.57 8.72 3.47
N ARG A 208 0.45 7.90 3.72
CA ARG A 208 0.42 6.45 3.49
C ARG A 208 -0.01 5.67 4.74
N ILE A 209 -0.14 6.30 5.90
CA ILE A 209 -0.55 5.66 7.14
C ILE A 209 -2.10 5.67 7.22
N PRO A 210 -2.78 4.52 7.41
CA PRO A 210 -4.24 4.45 7.34
C PRO A 210 -4.99 5.28 8.40
N GLY A 211 -4.35 5.55 9.54
CA GLY A 211 -4.92 6.31 10.64
C GLY A 211 -4.04 6.29 11.88
N ARG A 212 -4.64 6.57 13.04
CA ARG A 212 -3.92 6.43 14.31
C ARG A 212 -3.40 5.00 14.47
N SER A 213 -2.14 4.89 14.89
CA SER A 213 -1.36 3.66 14.79
C SER A 213 -0.46 3.47 16.00
N LYS A 214 0.00 2.23 16.19
CA LYS A 214 1.08 1.87 17.10
C LYS A 214 2.21 1.25 16.29
N ILE A 215 3.45 1.65 16.60
CA ILE A 215 4.65 1.02 16.04
C ILE A 215 4.90 -0.26 16.84
N VAL A 216 4.93 -1.41 16.18
CA VAL A 216 5.23 -2.70 16.83
C VAL A 216 6.61 -3.22 16.48
N LYS A 217 7.21 -2.71 15.40
CA LYS A 217 8.52 -3.12 14.93
C LYS A 217 9.17 -2.01 14.12
N TYR A 218 10.48 -1.91 14.20
CA TYR A 218 11.32 -1.16 13.27
C TYR A 218 12.56 -2.00 12.96
N LEU A 219 12.95 -2.06 11.69
CA LEU A 219 14.18 -2.69 11.25
C LEU A 219 14.85 -1.86 10.15
N ALA A 220 16.17 -1.73 10.23
CA ALA A 220 17.03 -1.25 9.17
C ALA A 220 17.97 -2.38 8.73
N LYS A 221 18.17 -2.57 7.43
CA LYS A 221 19.13 -3.53 6.91
C LYS A 221 20.54 -2.98 7.14
N GLU A 222 21.35 -3.73 7.87
CA GLU A 222 22.77 -3.43 8.02
C GLU A 222 23.47 -3.51 6.65
N GLY A 223 24.34 -2.54 6.34
CA GLY A 223 25.28 -2.65 5.21
C GLY A 223 25.11 -1.73 4.00
N LEU A 224 24.23 -0.72 4.04
CA LEU A 224 24.24 0.37 3.02
C LEU A 224 24.87 1.68 3.51
N ALA A 225 25.19 1.77 4.80
CA ALA A 225 26.14 2.74 5.33
C ALA A 225 27.56 2.15 5.22
N GLY A 226 28.33 2.55 4.21
CA GLY A 226 29.80 2.40 4.24
C GLY A 226 30.46 1.26 3.45
N LYS A 227 30.21 1.16 2.14
CA LYS A 227 31.18 0.56 1.19
C LYS A 227 31.50 1.51 0.04
N GLU A 228 32.10 2.65 0.34
CA GLU A 228 32.87 3.41 -0.66
C GLU A 228 34.34 3.67 -0.26
N ASP A 229 34.77 3.28 0.95
CA ASP A 229 36.17 3.42 1.40
C ASP A 229 36.81 2.05 1.68
N ALA A 230 36.89 1.21 0.65
CA ALA A 230 37.77 0.04 0.64
C ALA A 230 37.97 -0.44 -0.80
N ASN A 231 38.71 0.35 -1.58
CA ASN A 231 39.67 -0.14 -2.57
C ASN A 231 40.48 1.06 -3.05
N GLY A 232 41.77 1.00 -2.71
CA GLY A 232 42.80 1.95 -3.13
C GLY A 232 43.02 1.99 -4.64
#